data_AF-A0A7S1IU80-F1
#
_entry.id   AF-A0A7S1IU80-F1
#
_cell.length_a   1.000
_cell.length_b   1.000
_cell.length_c   1.000
_cell.angle_alpha   90.00
_cell.angle_beta   90.00
_cell.angle_gamma   90.00
#
_symmetry.space_group_name_H-M   'P 1'
#
loop_
_entity.id
_entity.type
_entity.pdbx_description
1 polymer ?
#
loop_
_entity_poly.entity_id
_entity_poly.type
_entity_poly.pdbx_seq_one_letter_code
_entity_poly.pdbx_strand_id
1 'polypeptide(L)'
;ARLGVSKPHLMEAIRLRLVTEPDFLATFAAQGVANTAWAYASLGIRDQELMDQLAERALAEDCLSEFKLKEIAMMTWAFAALGIRNDALMAAFTERTKEANILAHTR
;
A
#
# COMPACT_ATOMS: atom_id res chain seq x y z
N ALA A 1 -20.61 8.09 -11.94
CA ALA A 1 -20.31 6.96 -11.03
C ALA A 1 -19.42 5.97 -11.77
N ARG A 2 -18.10 6.02 -11.57
CA ARG A 2 -17.15 5.32 -12.46
C ARG A 2 -16.81 3.92 -11.90
N LEU A 3 -17.57 2.96 -12.44
CA LEU A 3 -17.24 1.57 -12.77
C LEU A 3 -17.00 0.57 -11.61
N GLY A 4 -18.10 -0.05 -11.20
CA GLY A 4 -18.16 -1.27 -10.40
C GLY A 4 -18.04 -2.56 -11.22
N VAL A 5 -16.91 -2.80 -11.89
CA VAL A 5 -16.64 -4.11 -12.51
C VAL A 5 -15.21 -4.66 -12.30
N SER A 6 -14.30 -3.92 -11.66
CA SER A 6 -12.86 -4.29 -11.70
C SER A 6 -12.23 -4.82 -10.41
N LYS A 7 -12.98 -5.09 -9.33
CA LYS A 7 -12.35 -5.30 -8.01
C LYS A 7 -12.29 -6.74 -7.47
N PRO A 8 -13.28 -7.63 -7.65
CA PRO A 8 -13.23 -8.98 -7.06
C PRO A 8 -12.21 -9.92 -7.72
N HIS A 9 -12.21 -9.97 -9.05
CA HIS A 9 -11.31 -10.87 -9.81
C HIS A 9 -9.83 -10.52 -9.62
N LEU A 10 -9.51 -9.23 -9.47
CA LEU A 10 -8.13 -8.79 -9.23
C LEU A 10 -7.65 -9.17 -7.82
N MET A 11 -8.52 -9.10 -6.81
CA MET A 11 -8.19 -9.55 -5.47
C MET A 11 -7.95 -11.05 -5.40
N GLU A 12 -8.82 -11.83 -6.03
CA GLU A 12 -8.65 -13.29 -6.08
C GLU A 12 -7.39 -13.66 -6.88
N ALA A 13 -7.11 -12.96 -7.98
CA ALA A 13 -5.88 -13.16 -8.74
C ALA A 13 -4.62 -12.81 -7.94
N ILE A 14 -4.65 -11.74 -7.12
CA ILE A 14 -3.54 -11.41 -6.22
C ILE A 14 -3.40 -12.50 -5.16
N ARG A 15 -4.49 -12.88 -4.49
CA ARG A 15 -4.49 -13.89 -3.44
C ARG A 15 -3.98 -15.24 -3.94
N LEU A 16 -4.45 -15.69 -5.10
CA LEU A 16 -3.97 -16.92 -5.75
C LEU A 16 -2.47 -16.82 -6.07
N ARG A 17 -2.01 -15.68 -6.60
CA ARG A 17 -0.60 -15.51 -6.96
C ARG A 17 0.31 -15.51 -5.73
N LEU A 18 -0.13 -14.95 -4.61
CA LEU A 18 0.65 -14.94 -3.35
C LEU A 18 0.87 -16.34 -2.80
N VAL A 19 -0.11 -17.23 -2.96
CA VAL A 19 0.02 -18.64 -2.54
C VAL A 19 1.01 -19.39 -3.44
N THR A 20 1.07 -19.06 -4.72
CA THR A 20 1.95 -19.74 -5.69
C THR A 20 3.35 -19.13 -5.77
N GLU A 21 3.48 -17.83 -5.52
CA GLU A 21 4.69 -17.03 -5.70
C GLU A 21 4.85 -16.04 -4.53
N PRO A 22 5.62 -16.40 -3.49
CA PRO A 22 5.77 -15.56 -2.30
C PRO A 22 6.43 -14.21 -2.59
N ASP A 23 7.26 -14.12 -3.64
CA ASP A 23 7.94 -12.89 -4.04
C ASP A 23 7.08 -12.01 -4.99
N PHE A 24 5.83 -12.37 -5.26
CA PHE A 24 4.99 -11.63 -6.22
C PHE A 24 4.84 -10.14 -5.83
N LEU A 25 4.71 -9.82 -4.54
CA LEU A 25 4.63 -8.43 -4.08
C LEU A 25 5.94 -7.66 -4.22
N ALA A 26 7.09 -8.34 -4.28
CA ALA A 26 8.38 -7.69 -4.53
C ALA A 26 8.38 -6.94 -5.88
N THR A 27 7.58 -7.40 -6.84
CA THR A 27 7.45 -6.76 -8.16
C THR A 27 6.56 -5.52 -8.16
N PHE A 28 5.84 -5.23 -7.07
CA PHE A 28 4.89 -4.13 -7.03
C PHE A 28 5.63 -2.81 -6.81
N ALA A 29 5.30 -1.81 -7.64
CA ALA A 29 5.64 -0.41 -7.39
C ALA A 29 4.74 0.19 -6.29
N ALA A 30 5.13 1.34 -5.74
CA ALA A 30 4.40 2.02 -4.66
C ALA A 30 2.90 2.19 -4.92
N GLN A 31 2.52 2.53 -6.16
CA GLN A 31 1.11 2.65 -6.56
C GLN A 31 0.36 1.31 -6.48
N GLY A 32 1.00 0.21 -6.89
CA GLY A 32 0.42 -1.13 -6.82
C GLY A 32 0.15 -1.53 -5.37
N VAL A 33 1.14 -1.32 -4.49
CA VAL A 33 1.02 -1.59 -3.05
C VAL A 33 -0.14 -0.79 -2.43
N ALA A 34 -0.19 0.51 -2.67
CA ALA A 34 -1.24 1.39 -2.13
C ALA A 34 -2.64 1.04 -2.66
N ASN A 35 -2.76 0.71 -3.94
CA ASN A 35 -4.02 0.31 -4.55
C ASN A 35 -4.56 -1.00 -3.95
N THR A 36 -3.68 -1.98 -3.71
CA THR A 36 -4.07 -3.27 -3.11
C THR A 36 -4.55 -3.07 -1.68
N ALA A 37 -3.78 -2.37 -0.84
CA ALA A 37 -4.17 -2.07 0.54
C ALA A 37 -5.51 -1.33 0.60
N TRP A 38 -5.66 -0.27 -0.22
CA TRP A 38 -6.90 0.49 -0.29
C TRP A 38 -8.10 -0.34 -0.75
N ALA A 39 -7.89 -1.26 -1.70
CA ALA A 39 -8.96 -2.11 -2.20
C ALA A 39 -9.47 -3.05 -1.09
N TYR A 40 -8.58 -3.71 -0.35
CA TYR A 40 -8.95 -4.59 0.77
C TYR A 40 -9.68 -3.81 1.87
N ALA A 41 -9.15 -2.65 2.26
CA ALA A 41 -9.78 -1.76 3.22
C ALA A 41 -11.17 -1.27 2.77
N SER A 42 -11.32 -0.91 1.49
CA SER A 42 -12.60 -0.45 0.92
C SER A 42 -13.67 -1.55 0.90
N LEU A 43 -13.28 -2.82 0.88
CA LEU A 43 -14.20 -3.95 1.00
C LEU A 43 -14.40 -4.43 2.45
N GLY A 44 -13.72 -3.81 3.42
CA GLY A 44 -13.75 -4.24 4.81
C GLY A 44 -13.09 -5.60 5.05
N ILE A 45 -12.26 -6.07 4.12
CA ILE A 45 -11.57 -7.35 4.23
C ILE A 45 -10.30 -7.13 5.04
N ARG A 46 -10.33 -7.59 6.30
CA ARG A 46 -9.16 -7.58 7.19
C ARG A 46 -8.33 -8.83 6.97
N ASP A 47 -7.38 -8.75 6.04
CA ASP A 47 -6.35 -9.77 5.82
C ASP A 47 -5.03 -9.30 6.44
N GLN A 48 -4.76 -9.73 7.67
CA GLN A 48 -3.59 -9.26 8.43
C GLN A 48 -2.28 -9.65 7.74
N GLU A 49 -2.20 -10.89 7.24
CA GLU A 49 -1.00 -11.43 6.60
C GLU A 49 -0.67 -10.66 5.32
N LEU A 50 -1.66 -10.42 4.46
CA LEU A 50 -1.47 -9.61 3.26
C LEU A 50 -1.04 -8.18 3.60
N MET A 51 -1.70 -7.57 4.60
CA MET A 51 -1.40 -6.19 4.98
C MET A 51 0.02 -6.05 5.54
N ASP A 52 0.51 -7.06 6.27
CA ASP A 52 1.89 -7.10 6.75
C ASP A 52 2.87 -7.24 5.59
N GLN A 53 2.63 -8.13 4.62
CA GLN A 53 3.47 -8.25 3.43
C GLN A 53 3.48 -6.97 2.57
N LEU A 54 2.33 -6.28 2.45
CA LEU A 54 2.25 -4.98 1.77
C LEU A 54 3.03 -3.90 2.53
N ALA A 55 3.03 -3.93 3.86
CA ALA A 55 3.83 -3.01 4.66
C ALA A 55 5.33 -3.28 4.50
N GLU A 56 5.75 -4.55 4.53
CA GLU A 56 7.14 -4.96 4.28
C GLU A 56 7.60 -4.49 2.90
N ARG A 57 6.78 -4.70 1.86
CA ARG A 57 7.09 -4.19 0.52
C ARG A 57 7.17 -2.66 0.49
N ALA A 58 6.27 -1.96 1.16
CA ALA A 58 6.28 -0.50 1.21
C ALA A 58 7.52 0.07 1.92
N LEU A 59 8.11 -0.69 2.85
CA LEU A 59 9.32 -0.32 3.58
C LEU A 59 10.62 -0.62 2.81
N ALA A 60 10.56 -1.38 1.73
CA ALA A 60 11.71 -1.59 0.86
C ALA A 60 12.16 -0.26 0.23
N GLU A 61 13.47 0.01 0.21
CA GLU A 61 14.04 1.32 -0.15
C GLU A 61 13.65 1.78 -1.56
N ASP A 62 13.66 0.86 -2.53
CA ASP A 62 13.26 1.10 -3.91
C ASP A 62 11.77 1.50 -3.99
N CYS A 63 10.91 0.85 -3.21
CA CYS A 63 9.48 1.17 -3.17
C CYS A 63 9.19 2.47 -2.42
N LEU A 64 9.79 2.63 -1.23
CA LEU A 64 9.57 3.76 -0.33
C LEU A 64 9.91 5.10 -1.00
N SER A 65 10.99 5.12 -1.77
CA SER A 65 11.41 6.32 -2.52
C SER A 65 10.41 6.72 -3.61
N GLU A 66 9.66 5.77 -4.19
CA GLU A 66 8.66 6.01 -5.23
C GLU A 66 7.30 6.50 -4.69
N PHE A 67 7.03 6.33 -3.40
CA PHE A 67 5.76 6.77 -2.80
C PHE A 67 5.54 8.27 -2.96
N LYS A 68 4.38 8.66 -3.49
CA LYS A 68 3.91 10.05 -3.49
C LYS A 68 2.88 10.24 -2.39
N LEU A 69 2.57 11.50 -2.10
CA LEU A 69 1.65 11.87 -1.02
C LEU A 69 0.29 11.18 -1.12
N LYS A 70 -0.23 10.97 -2.34
CA LYS A 70 -1.51 10.27 -2.53
C LYS A 70 -1.43 8.79 -2.15
N GLU A 71 -0.36 8.09 -2.54
CA GLU A 71 -0.16 6.68 -2.20
C GLU A 71 0.04 6.50 -0.69
N ILE A 72 0.78 7.41 -0.06
CA ILE A 72 0.95 7.45 1.40
C ILE A 72 -0.39 7.64 2.11
N ALA A 73 -1.22 8.59 1.66
CA ALA A 73 -2.54 8.81 2.23
C ALA A 73 -3.46 7.59 2.07
N MET A 74 -3.42 6.93 0.91
CA MET A 74 -4.19 5.71 0.64
C MET A 74 -3.79 4.57 1.58
N MET A 75 -2.48 4.33 1.73
CA MET A 75 -1.97 3.31 2.65
C MET A 75 -2.34 3.64 4.10
N THR A 76 -2.08 4.87 4.54
CA THR A 76 -2.37 5.31 5.91
C THR A 76 -3.86 5.12 6.24
N TRP A 77 -4.75 5.52 5.33
CA TRP A 77 -6.19 5.31 5.48
C TRP A 77 -6.55 3.82 5.50
N ALA A 78 -5.97 3.00 4.63
CA ALA A 78 -6.28 1.57 4.56
C ALA A 78 -5.95 0.84 5.87
N PHE A 79 -4.77 1.09 6.44
CA PHE A 79 -4.36 0.52 7.73
C PHE A 79 -5.27 0.99 8.87
N ALA A 80 -5.62 2.27 8.90
CA ALA A 80 -6.54 2.82 9.89
C ALA A 80 -7.96 2.23 9.77
N ALA A 81 -8.49 2.14 8.54
CA ALA A 81 -9.83 1.63 8.26
C ALA A 81 -10.00 0.16 8.66
N LEU A 82 -8.95 -0.66 8.51
CA LEU A 82 -8.95 -2.05 8.95
C LEU A 82 -8.57 -2.23 10.43
N GLY A 83 -8.18 -1.16 11.13
CA GLY A 83 -7.71 -1.20 12.51
C GLY A 83 -6.43 -2.01 12.66
N ILE A 84 -5.52 -1.91 11.69
CA ILE A 84 -4.21 -2.58 11.67
C ILE A 84 -3.16 -1.53 12.01
N ARG A 85 -2.40 -1.79 13.08
CA ARG A 85 -1.34 -0.92 13.55
C ARG A 85 0.00 -1.38 12.98
N ASN A 86 0.68 -0.50 12.25
CA ASN A 86 2.05 -0.71 11.81
C ASN A 86 2.86 0.57 12.03
N ASP A 87 3.54 0.64 13.18
CA ASP A 87 4.24 1.86 13.63
C ASP A 87 5.46 2.17 12.75
N ALA A 88 6.15 1.14 12.26
CA ALA A 88 7.30 1.30 11.38
C ALA A 88 6.91 1.94 10.05
N LEU A 89 5.82 1.47 9.44
CA LEU A 89 5.27 2.05 8.21
C LEU A 89 4.86 3.51 8.41
N MET A 90 4.17 3.81 9.51
CA MET A 90 3.71 5.18 9.80
C MET A 90 4.89 6.14 10.04
N ALA A 91 5.94 5.68 10.73
CA ALA A 91 7.16 6.46 10.90
C ALA A 91 7.87 6.72 9.57
N ALA A 92 8.04 5.69 8.73
CA ALA A 92 8.67 5.82 7.42
C ALA A 92 7.92 6.79 6.49
N PHE A 93 6.59 6.71 6.45
CA PHE A 93 5.78 7.67 5.69
C PHE A 93 5.84 9.08 6.25
N THR A 94 5.93 9.25 7.56
CA THR A 94 6.11 10.57 8.16
C THR A 94 7.41 11.20 7.68
N GLU A 95 8.51 10.47 7.66
CA GLU A 95 9.77 10.98 7.11
C GLU A 95 9.68 11.27 5.60
N ARG A 96 9.11 10.36 4.81
CA ARG A 96 8.95 10.53 3.36
C ARG A 96 8.12 11.76 2.99
N THR A 97 7.10 12.10 3.78
CA THR A 97 6.27 13.30 3.56
C THR A 97 7.04 14.59 3.88
N LYS A 98 7.90 14.60 4.90
CA LYS A 98 8.78 15.73 5.19
C LYS A 98 9.75 15.99 4.04
N GLU A 99 10.41 14.94 3.53
CA GLU A 99 11.33 15.03 2.38
C GLU A 99 10.63 15.57 1.13
N ALA A 100 9.44 15.06 0.81
CA ALA A 100 8.65 15.53 -0.32
C ALA A 100 8.29 17.01 -0.20
N ASN A 101 8.01 17.48 1.03
CA ASN A 101 7.64 18.86 1.29
C ASN A 101 8.85 19.81 1.17
N ILE A 102 10.02 19.40 1.65
CA ILE A 102 11.27 20.18 1.51
C ILE A 102 11.63 20.37 0.02
N LEU A 103 11.54 19.30 -0.77
CA LEU A 103 11.81 19.35 -2.22
C LEU A 103 10.81 20.24 -2.97
N ALA A 104 9.55 20.32 -2.51
CA ALA A 104 8.53 21.18 -3.12
C ALA A 104 8.75 22.68 -2.86
N HIS A 105 9.43 23.05 -1.76
CA HIS A 105 9.69 24.45 -1.38
C HIS A 105 11.09 24.95 -1.80
N THR A 106 11.94 24.08 -2.34
CA THR A 106 13.31 24.44 -2.79
C THR A 106 13.39 24.62 -4.33
N ARG A 107 12.24 24.70 -5.02
CA ARG A 107 12.12 24.97 -6.46
C ARG A 107 11.35 26.26 -6.70
#